data_AF-A0AAX6MLQ9-F1
#
_entry.id   AF-A0AAX6MLQ9-F1
#
_cell.length_a   1.000
_cell.length_b   1.000
_cell.length_c   1.000
_cell.angle_alpha   90.00
_cell.angle_beta   90.00
_cell.angle_gamma   90.00
#
_symmetry.space_group_name_H-M   'P 1'
#
loop_
_entity.id
_entity.type
_entity.pdbx_description
1 polymer ?
#
loop_
_entity_poly.entity_id
_entity_poly.type
_entity_poly.pdbx_seq_one_letter_code
_entity_poly.pdbx_strand_id
1 'polypeptide(L)'
;MEPQDEIWNSLPRKQFEDLVKEEVDLVLKLRHRFKRIYMWAVEQVKARWIKQNIWKEEWNVENKPGPTDRWPHEGPLPDGLTREELQDRDTPLVKGGRVISAREKSRILCEHDASCPINQFFAQIRLEQKVIYLEQRRLSSEPGHSYYPQSAYARVRKRWIARRIWDTNWRRFPGRTWRHENSVPDPVAEFYTKIRTRLYEQLSS
;
A
#
# COMPACT_ATOMS: atom_id res chain seq x y z
N MET A 1 24.39 -2.77 -5.67
CA MET A 1 22.97 -3.08 -5.35
C MET A 1 22.16 -2.52 -6.49
N GLU A 2 21.36 -3.34 -7.16
CA GLU A 2 20.81 -3.06 -8.49
C GLU A 2 19.56 -2.15 -8.40
N PRO A 3 19.38 -1.16 -9.30
CA PRO A 3 18.18 -0.31 -9.36
C PRO A 3 16.86 -1.09 -9.42
N GLN A 4 16.89 -2.33 -9.91
CA GLN A 4 15.75 -3.22 -9.97
C GLN A 4 15.14 -3.51 -8.59
N ASP A 5 15.96 -3.65 -7.55
CA ASP A 5 15.49 -3.95 -6.17
C ASP A 5 14.58 -2.84 -5.61
N GLU A 6 14.76 -1.60 -6.06
CA GLU A 6 13.96 -0.46 -5.61
C GLU A 6 12.54 -0.45 -6.22
N ILE A 7 12.39 -0.99 -7.42
CA ILE A 7 11.12 -1.09 -8.13
C ILE A 7 10.22 -2.12 -7.42
N TRP A 8 10.78 -3.27 -7.08
CA TRP A 8 10.10 -4.36 -6.36
C TRP A 8 9.50 -3.90 -5.02
N ASN A 9 10.17 -2.97 -4.33
CA ASN A 9 9.69 -2.47 -3.04
C ASN A 9 8.37 -1.72 -3.14
N SER A 10 7.97 -1.25 -4.32
CA SER A 10 6.71 -0.52 -4.50
C SER A 10 5.54 -1.40 -4.94
N LEU A 11 5.73 -2.71 -5.11
CA LEU A 11 4.66 -3.65 -5.48
C LEU A 11 3.80 -4.06 -4.27
N PRO A 12 2.52 -4.44 -4.50
CA PRO A 12 1.61 -4.87 -3.43
C PRO A 12 2.17 -5.98 -2.57
N ARG A 13 2.71 -7.03 -3.20
CA ARG A 13 3.25 -8.18 -2.47
C ARG A 13 4.37 -7.79 -1.50
N LYS A 14 5.34 -7.01 -1.98
CA LYS A 14 6.48 -6.60 -1.18
C LYS A 14 6.07 -5.66 -0.04
N GLN A 15 5.16 -4.73 -0.30
CA GLN A 15 4.57 -3.90 0.75
C GLN A 15 3.86 -4.73 1.82
N PHE A 16 3.08 -5.73 1.39
CA PHE A 16 2.38 -6.62 2.31
C PHE A 16 3.38 -7.39 3.20
N GLU A 17 4.39 -8.02 2.59
CA GLU A 17 5.42 -8.79 3.30
C GLU A 17 6.20 -7.93 4.30
N ASP A 18 6.58 -6.71 3.93
CA ASP A 18 7.31 -5.80 4.81
C ASP A 18 6.45 -5.34 6.00
N LEU A 19 5.15 -5.09 5.78
CA LEU A 19 4.21 -4.76 6.86
C LEU A 19 3.99 -5.96 7.79
N VAL A 20 3.89 -7.18 7.26
CA VAL A 20 3.79 -8.40 8.07
C VAL A 20 5.04 -8.57 8.92
N LYS A 21 6.23 -8.36 8.34
CA LYS A 21 7.50 -8.43 9.07
C LYS A 21 7.53 -7.44 10.23
N GLU A 22 7.04 -6.22 10.04
CA GLU A 22 6.96 -5.24 11.13
C GLU A 22 6.01 -5.66 12.26
N GLU A 23 4.82 -6.18 11.93
CA GLU A 23 3.90 -6.71 12.94
C GLU A 23 4.52 -7.89 13.70
N VAL A 24 5.24 -8.76 13.01
CA VAL A 24 5.98 -9.87 13.63
C VAL A 24 7.08 -9.35 14.55
N ASP A 25 7.91 -8.42 14.10
CA ASP A 25 9.01 -7.83 14.88
C ASP A 25 8.50 -7.09 16.12
N LEU A 26 7.32 -6.46 16.04
CA LEU A 26 6.67 -5.82 17.18
C LEU A 26 6.26 -6.85 18.25
N VAL A 27 5.74 -8.01 17.84
CA VAL A 27 5.24 -9.05 18.77
C VAL A 27 6.35 -9.97 19.27
N LEU A 28 7.37 -10.27 18.47
CA LEU A 28 8.51 -11.10 18.89
C LEU A 28 9.34 -10.45 19.99
N LYS A 29 9.40 -9.11 20.03
CA LYS A 29 9.94 -8.36 21.16
C LYS A 29 9.20 -8.63 22.48
N LEU A 30 8.03 -9.27 22.43
CA LEU A 30 7.17 -9.53 23.58
C LEU A 30 6.95 -11.03 23.88
N ARG A 31 7.10 -11.97 22.92
CA ARG A 31 6.77 -13.41 23.09
C ARG A 31 7.55 -14.38 22.16
N HIS A 32 7.83 -15.61 22.62
CA HIS A 32 8.69 -16.62 21.96
C HIS A 32 8.00 -17.72 21.09
N ARG A 33 6.78 -17.54 20.55
CA ARG A 33 6.15 -18.55 19.65
C ARG A 33 5.93 -18.05 18.22
N PHE A 34 6.94 -18.24 17.37
CA PHE A 34 7.07 -17.64 16.03
C PHE A 34 5.92 -17.94 15.03
N LYS A 35 5.53 -19.20 14.84
CA LYS A 35 4.56 -19.59 13.78
C LYS A 35 3.16 -18.98 13.98
N ARG A 36 2.71 -18.87 15.23
CA ARG A 36 1.41 -18.28 15.58
C ARG A 36 1.41 -16.75 15.43
N ILE A 37 2.57 -16.12 15.63
CA ILE A 37 2.76 -14.67 15.50
C ILE A 37 2.70 -14.26 14.03
N TYR A 38 3.33 -15.03 13.13
CA TYR A 38 3.30 -14.74 11.70
C TYR A 38 1.88 -14.76 11.13
N MET A 39 1.09 -15.80 11.41
CA MET A 39 -0.29 -15.88 10.91
C MET A 39 -1.15 -14.73 11.43
N TRP A 40 -1.01 -14.39 12.71
CA TRP A 40 -1.69 -13.23 13.29
C TRP A 40 -1.29 -11.92 12.59
N ALA A 41 0.01 -11.72 12.31
CA ALA A 41 0.50 -10.53 11.61
C ALA A 41 -0.07 -10.42 10.18
N VAL A 42 -0.13 -11.53 9.44
CA VAL A 42 -0.78 -11.62 8.13
C VAL A 42 -2.24 -11.20 8.22
N GLU A 43 -3.00 -11.72 9.20
CA GLU A 43 -4.39 -11.36 9.41
C GLU A 43 -4.57 -9.88 9.75
N GLN A 44 -3.69 -9.29 10.58
CA GLN A 44 -3.75 -7.87 10.91
C GLN A 44 -3.47 -6.97 9.71
N VAL A 45 -2.46 -7.28 8.89
CA VAL A 45 -2.15 -6.52 7.67
C VAL A 45 -3.32 -6.65 6.68
N LYS A 46 -3.82 -7.87 6.45
CA LYS A 46 -4.96 -8.12 5.57
C LYS A 46 -6.21 -7.39 6.02
N ALA A 47 -6.58 -7.47 7.31
CA ALA A 47 -7.74 -6.76 7.85
C ALA A 47 -7.63 -5.23 7.67
N ARG A 48 -6.42 -4.67 7.80
CA ARG A 48 -6.19 -3.24 7.51
C ARG A 48 -6.37 -2.91 6.04
N TRP A 49 -5.89 -3.75 5.14
CA TRP A 49 -6.03 -3.55 3.70
C TRP A 49 -7.48 -3.71 3.24
N ILE A 50 -8.25 -4.64 3.82
CA ILE A 50 -9.69 -4.77 3.61
C ILE A 50 -10.40 -3.48 4.05
N LYS A 51 -10.12 -3.00 5.26
CA LYS A 51 -10.73 -1.76 5.79
C LYS A 51 -10.43 -0.53 4.95
N GLN A 52 -9.29 -0.52 4.27
CA GLN A 52 -8.87 0.56 3.38
C GLN A 52 -9.33 0.35 1.94
N ASN A 53 -10.09 -0.70 1.64
CA ASN A 53 -10.54 -1.06 0.28
C ASN A 53 -9.37 -1.29 -0.70
N ILE A 54 -8.26 -1.82 -0.21
CA ILE A 54 -7.07 -2.16 -1.01
C ILE A 54 -7.05 -3.66 -1.36
N TRP A 55 -7.59 -4.49 -0.48
CA TRP A 55 -7.54 -5.93 -0.64
C TRP A 55 -8.46 -6.38 -1.79
N LYS A 56 -7.92 -7.19 -2.72
CA LYS A 56 -8.71 -7.81 -3.79
C LYS A 56 -9.08 -9.25 -3.43
N GLU A 57 -10.27 -9.70 -3.78
CA GLU A 57 -10.75 -11.05 -3.44
C GLU A 57 -9.92 -12.14 -4.13
N GLU A 58 -9.42 -11.85 -5.33
CA GLU A 58 -8.54 -12.72 -6.12
C GLU A 58 -7.16 -12.95 -5.50
N TRP A 59 -6.75 -12.15 -4.51
CA TRP A 59 -5.49 -12.34 -3.78
C TRP A 59 -5.61 -13.52 -2.81
N ASN A 60 -5.52 -14.73 -3.37
CA ASN A 60 -5.79 -16.00 -2.67
C ASN A 60 -4.52 -16.78 -2.31
N VAL A 61 -3.42 -16.62 -3.05
CA VAL A 61 -2.30 -17.59 -3.14
C VAL A 61 -1.80 -18.11 -1.78
N GLU A 62 -1.89 -17.31 -0.72
CA GLU A 62 -1.59 -17.72 0.67
C GLU A 62 -1.98 -16.59 1.67
N ASN A 63 -3.15 -15.97 1.51
CA ASN A 63 -3.51 -14.71 2.21
C ASN A 63 -2.51 -13.57 1.98
N LYS A 64 -1.93 -13.47 0.79
CA LYS A 64 -1.05 -12.37 0.35
C LYS A 64 -1.26 -12.10 -1.14
N PRO A 65 -0.91 -10.89 -1.63
CA PRO A 65 -0.84 -10.64 -3.06
C PRO A 65 0.17 -11.58 -3.74
N GLY A 66 -0.17 -12.06 -4.91
CA GLY A 66 0.68 -12.80 -5.83
C GLY A 66 1.86 -11.95 -6.35
N PRO A 67 2.85 -12.61 -6.97
CA PRO A 67 4.06 -11.94 -7.46
C PRO A 67 3.81 -10.92 -8.57
N THR A 68 2.71 -11.07 -9.30
CA THR A 68 2.36 -10.28 -10.49
C THR A 68 1.12 -9.43 -10.27
N ASP A 69 0.62 -9.40 -9.04
CA ASP A 69 -0.55 -8.61 -8.69
C ASP A 69 -0.20 -7.12 -8.69
N ARG A 70 -1.12 -6.34 -9.25
CA ARG A 70 -1.08 -4.88 -9.31
C ARG A 70 -1.96 -4.26 -8.25
N TRP A 71 -1.65 -3.03 -7.87
CA TRP A 71 -2.53 -2.26 -6.98
C TRP A 71 -3.92 -2.07 -7.58
N PRO A 72 -4.98 -1.97 -6.75
CA PRO A 72 -6.32 -1.64 -7.23
C PRO A 72 -6.38 -0.41 -8.13
N HIS A 73 -5.68 0.68 -7.80
CA HIS A 73 -5.70 1.91 -8.58
C HIS A 73 -4.96 1.85 -9.93
N GLU A 74 -4.19 0.79 -10.17
CA GLU A 74 -3.58 0.53 -11.50
C GLU A 74 -4.59 -0.10 -12.47
N GLY A 75 -5.72 -0.61 -11.94
CA GLY A 75 -6.81 -1.14 -12.75
C GLY A 75 -7.68 -0.06 -13.36
N PRO A 76 -8.62 -0.44 -14.24
CA PRO A 76 -9.63 0.49 -14.74
C PRO A 76 -10.59 0.90 -13.61
N LEU A 77 -11.12 2.12 -13.72
CA LEU A 77 -12.23 2.57 -12.89
C LEU A 77 -13.50 1.77 -13.20
N PRO A 78 -14.44 1.64 -12.23
CA PRO A 78 -15.67 0.88 -12.41
C PRO A 78 -16.53 1.43 -13.55
N ASP A 79 -17.33 0.56 -14.16
CA ASP A 79 -18.25 0.88 -15.25
C ASP A 79 -17.57 1.53 -16.47
N GLY A 80 -16.25 1.39 -16.63
CA GLY A 80 -15.47 2.05 -17.68
C GLY A 80 -15.47 3.58 -17.57
N LEU A 81 -15.61 4.10 -16.34
CA LEU A 81 -15.51 5.54 -16.05
C LEU A 81 -14.08 6.02 -16.31
N THR A 82 -13.92 7.28 -16.69
CA THR A 82 -12.60 7.90 -16.76
C THR A 82 -12.32 8.75 -15.53
N ARG A 83 -11.04 8.99 -15.25
CA ARG A 83 -10.68 9.85 -14.11
C ARG A 83 -11.16 11.28 -14.34
N GLU A 84 -11.12 11.75 -15.58
CA GLU A 84 -11.52 13.08 -16.02
C GLU A 84 -13.03 13.29 -15.76
N GLU A 85 -13.86 12.32 -16.14
CA GLU A 85 -15.31 12.32 -15.89
C GLU A 85 -15.64 12.43 -14.39
N LEU A 86 -14.82 11.80 -13.55
CA LEU A 86 -15.01 11.79 -12.10
C LEU A 86 -14.46 13.02 -11.40
N GLN A 87 -13.44 13.68 -11.98
CA GLN A 87 -12.84 14.89 -11.44
C GLN A 87 -13.67 16.14 -11.76
N ASP A 88 -14.41 16.13 -12.86
CA ASP A 88 -15.38 17.18 -13.18
C ASP A 88 -16.51 17.18 -12.15
N ARG A 89 -16.55 18.25 -11.34
CA ARG A 89 -17.57 18.45 -10.30
C ARG A 89 -18.82 19.13 -10.80
N ASP A 90 -18.71 19.85 -11.92
CA ASP A 90 -19.74 20.75 -12.40
C ASP A 90 -20.68 20.04 -13.37
N THR A 91 -20.20 18.99 -14.04
CA THR A 91 -21.01 18.18 -14.97
C THR A 91 -21.65 16.97 -14.29
N PRO A 92 -22.99 16.88 -14.21
CA PRO A 92 -23.67 15.65 -13.81
C PRO A 92 -23.33 14.54 -14.80
N LEU A 93 -22.81 13.42 -14.29
CA LEU A 93 -22.44 12.29 -15.14
C LEU A 93 -23.61 11.31 -15.20
N VAL A 94 -24.06 10.98 -16.41
CA VAL A 94 -25.11 9.98 -16.62
C VAL A 94 -24.49 8.76 -17.27
N LYS A 95 -24.59 7.60 -16.61
CA LYS A 95 -24.06 6.34 -17.12
C LYS A 95 -25.08 5.23 -16.95
N GLY A 96 -25.42 4.53 -18.03
CA GLY A 96 -26.45 3.48 -18.02
C GLY A 96 -27.81 3.97 -17.51
N GLY A 97 -28.18 5.24 -17.76
CA GLY A 97 -29.43 5.83 -17.27
C GLY A 97 -29.42 6.28 -15.79
N ARG A 98 -28.32 6.06 -15.05
CA ARG A 98 -28.15 6.53 -13.66
C ARG A 98 -27.37 7.84 -13.62
N VAL A 99 -27.86 8.81 -12.86
CA VAL A 99 -27.14 10.05 -12.55
C VAL A 99 -26.15 9.79 -11.40
N ILE A 100 -24.88 10.05 -11.65
CA ILE A 100 -23.78 9.93 -10.69
C ILE A 100 -23.52 11.31 -10.09
N SER A 101 -23.86 11.47 -8.82
CA SER A 101 -23.65 12.72 -8.08
C SER A 101 -22.17 13.02 -7.85
N ALA A 102 -21.80 14.29 -7.63
CA ALA A 102 -20.42 14.68 -7.28
C ALA A 102 -19.89 13.96 -6.03
N ARG A 103 -20.76 13.65 -5.06
CA ARG A 103 -20.41 12.86 -3.87
C ARG A 103 -20.06 11.42 -4.24
N GLU A 104 -20.83 10.82 -5.13
CA GLU A 104 -20.57 9.47 -5.64
C GLU A 104 -19.28 9.43 -6.46
N LYS A 105 -19.05 10.40 -7.35
CA LYS A 105 -17.79 10.53 -8.09
C LYS A 105 -16.58 10.57 -7.16
N SER A 106 -16.67 11.39 -6.11
CA SER A 106 -15.62 11.52 -5.10
C SER A 106 -15.38 10.21 -4.33
N ARG A 107 -16.45 9.47 -4.03
CA ARG A 107 -16.38 8.16 -3.36
C ARG A 107 -15.67 7.13 -4.26
N ILE A 108 -16.07 7.03 -5.53
CA ILE A 108 -15.44 6.13 -6.51
C ILE A 108 -13.94 6.42 -6.63
N LEU A 109 -13.56 7.70 -6.81
CA LEU A 109 -12.15 8.08 -6.88
C LEU A 109 -11.39 7.76 -5.58
N CYS A 110 -12.00 8.00 -4.42
CA CYS A 110 -11.35 7.73 -3.14
C CYS A 110 -11.14 6.23 -2.90
N GLU A 111 -12.14 5.41 -3.25
CA GLU A 111 -12.09 3.95 -3.15
C GLU A 111 -11.05 3.37 -4.11
N HIS A 112 -11.06 3.83 -5.36
CA HIS A 112 -10.08 3.43 -6.37
C HIS A 112 -8.65 3.81 -5.96
N ASP A 113 -8.44 5.06 -5.56
CA ASP A 113 -7.11 5.58 -5.22
C ASP A 113 -6.63 5.18 -3.83
N ALA A 114 -7.38 4.36 -3.08
CA ALA A 114 -7.02 3.99 -1.72
C ALA A 114 -5.64 3.32 -1.62
N SER A 115 -5.22 2.67 -2.69
CA SER A 115 -3.92 2.00 -2.82
C SER A 115 -2.78 2.88 -3.35
N CYS A 116 -3.05 4.14 -3.72
CA CYS A 116 -2.02 5.08 -4.14
C CYS A 116 -1.05 5.41 -2.98
N PRO A 117 0.21 5.76 -3.27
CA PRO A 117 1.22 6.04 -2.26
C PRO A 117 0.78 7.08 -1.22
N ILE A 118 0.16 8.18 -1.65
CA ILE A 118 -0.30 9.24 -0.74
C ILE A 118 -1.36 8.76 0.26
N ASN A 119 -2.30 7.94 -0.17
CA ASN A 119 -3.36 7.44 0.70
C ASN A 119 -2.82 6.39 1.67
N GLN A 120 -1.95 5.50 1.19
CA GLN A 120 -1.22 4.54 2.02
C GLN A 120 -0.35 5.23 3.08
N PHE A 121 0.38 6.28 2.69
CA PHE A 121 1.21 7.04 3.60
C PHE A 121 0.39 7.72 4.70
N PHE A 122 -0.73 8.36 4.34
CA PHE A 122 -1.63 8.95 5.34
C PHE A 122 -2.29 7.91 6.24
N ALA A 123 -2.67 6.75 5.70
CA ALA A 123 -3.20 5.66 6.50
C ALA A 123 -2.18 5.19 7.55
N GLN A 124 -0.91 5.04 7.16
CA GLN A 124 0.17 4.69 8.09
C GLN A 124 0.45 5.79 9.11
N ILE A 125 0.39 7.08 8.73
CA ILE A 125 0.52 8.19 9.68
C ILE A 125 -0.58 8.12 10.75
N ARG A 126 -1.83 7.89 10.35
CA ARG A 126 -2.96 7.78 11.29
C ARG A 126 -2.78 6.62 12.28
N LEU A 127 -2.17 5.51 11.84
CA LEU A 127 -1.84 4.40 12.73
C LEU A 127 -0.70 4.76 13.67
N GLU A 128 0.38 5.35 13.16
CA GLU A 128 1.54 5.76 13.95
C GLU A 128 1.16 6.83 15.00
N GLN A 129 0.25 7.75 14.66
CA GLN A 129 -0.33 8.71 15.60
C GLN A 129 -0.99 8.02 16.80
N LYS A 130 -1.74 6.94 16.57
CA LYS A 130 -2.36 6.15 17.65
C LYS A 130 -1.30 5.43 18.48
N VAL A 131 -0.26 4.90 17.84
CA VAL A 131 0.86 4.25 18.54
C VAL A 131 1.55 5.23 19.48
N ILE A 132 1.94 6.40 18.98
CA ILE A 132 2.60 7.45 19.78
C ILE A 132 1.72 7.90 20.93
N TYR A 133 0.42 8.10 20.69
CA TYR A 133 -0.53 8.44 21.74
C TYR A 133 -0.58 7.38 22.86
N LEU A 134 -0.61 6.09 22.50
CA LEU A 134 -0.61 5.00 23.48
C LEU A 134 0.75 4.86 24.20
N GLU A 135 1.87 5.06 23.51
CA GLU A 135 3.22 5.10 24.12
C GLU A 135 3.30 6.21 25.18
N GLN A 136 2.87 7.42 24.83
CA GLN A 136 2.86 8.56 25.75
C GLN A 136 1.97 8.32 26.96
N ARG A 137 0.77 7.76 26.77
CA ARG A 137 -0.13 7.40 27.88
C ARG A 137 0.44 6.37 28.84
N ARG A 138 1.32 5.48 28.36
CA ARG A 138 1.99 4.48 29.23
C ARG A 138 3.16 5.08 30.00
N LEU A 139 3.86 6.05 29.41
CA LEU A 139 5.08 6.63 29.96
C LEU A 139 4.81 7.85 30.86
N SER A 140 3.71 8.56 30.64
CA SER A 140 3.36 9.77 31.41
C SER A 140 2.32 9.47 32.48
N SER A 141 2.67 9.69 33.75
CA SER A 141 1.68 9.86 34.84
C SER A 141 1.02 11.23 34.83
N GLU A 142 1.56 12.19 34.05
CA GLU A 142 1.04 13.55 33.99
C GLU A 142 0.17 13.82 32.75
N PRO A 143 -1.02 14.43 32.91
CA PRO A 143 -1.84 14.91 31.81
C PRO A 143 -1.27 16.22 31.27
N GLY A 144 -0.71 16.21 30.05
CA GLY A 144 -0.29 17.47 29.41
C GLY A 144 0.74 17.37 28.29
N HIS A 145 1.34 16.21 28.02
CA HIS A 145 2.33 16.10 26.94
C HIS A 145 1.68 16.34 25.56
N SER A 146 2.11 17.44 24.94
CA SER A 146 1.65 17.88 23.61
C SER A 146 1.83 16.79 22.55
N TYR A 147 0.70 16.42 21.94
CA TYR A 147 0.63 15.58 20.76
C TYR A 147 1.31 16.30 19.59
N TYR A 148 2.44 15.79 19.10
CA TYR A 148 3.10 16.33 17.91
C TYR A 148 2.82 15.44 16.69
N PRO A 149 1.83 15.76 15.83
CA PRO A 149 1.56 15.07 14.56
C PRO A 149 2.81 14.88 13.67
N GLN A 150 3.79 15.77 13.80
CA GLN A 150 5.05 15.75 13.06
C GLN A 150 5.89 14.50 13.38
N SER A 151 5.76 13.94 14.59
CA SER A 151 6.50 12.75 15.01
C SER A 151 6.05 11.48 14.26
N ALA A 152 4.74 11.30 14.07
CA ALA A 152 4.18 10.20 13.29
C ALA A 152 4.59 10.28 11.81
N TYR A 153 4.48 11.47 11.21
CA TYR A 153 4.96 11.72 9.85
C TYR A 153 6.45 11.35 9.69
N ALA A 154 7.31 11.82 10.62
CA ALA A 154 8.74 11.58 10.53
C ALA A 154 9.07 10.08 10.65
N ARG A 155 8.41 9.34 11.55
CA ARG A 155 8.58 7.89 11.72
C ARG A 155 8.17 7.12 10.45
N VAL A 156 6.99 7.41 9.89
CA VAL A 156 6.51 6.76 8.66
C VAL A 156 7.40 7.11 7.47
N ARG A 157 7.78 8.37 7.29
CA ARG A 157 8.70 8.78 6.21
C ARG A 157 10.06 8.09 6.33
N LYS A 158 10.65 8.06 7.54
CA LYS A 158 11.92 7.36 7.79
C LYS A 158 11.83 5.88 7.40
N ARG A 159 10.72 5.23 7.74
CA ARG A 159 10.43 3.82 7.36
C ARG A 159 10.36 3.64 5.84
N TRP A 160 9.65 4.52 5.14
CA TRP A 160 9.55 4.47 3.67
C TRP A 160 10.89 4.69 2.97
N ILE A 161 11.72 5.60 3.49
CA ILE A 161 13.08 5.82 2.99
C ILE A 161 13.95 4.58 3.23
N ALA A 162 13.89 3.99 4.43
CA ALA A 162 14.66 2.79 4.78
C ALA A 162 14.29 1.59 3.89
N ARG A 163 13.02 1.46 3.52
CA ARG A 163 12.52 0.44 2.58
C ARG A 163 12.70 0.79 1.10
N ARG A 164 13.34 1.93 0.78
CA ARG A 164 13.52 2.39 -0.61
C ARG A 164 12.22 2.53 -1.40
N ILE A 165 11.13 2.84 -0.70
CA ILE A 165 9.81 3.16 -1.27
C ILE A 165 9.74 4.64 -1.64
N TRP A 166 10.38 5.48 -0.81
CA TRP A 166 10.30 6.93 -0.98
C TRP A 166 11.01 7.38 -2.26
N ASP A 167 10.23 7.97 -3.18
CA ASP A 167 10.78 8.55 -4.40
C ASP A 167 11.49 9.88 -4.12
N THR A 168 12.68 10.08 -4.68
CA THR A 168 13.45 11.33 -4.53
C THR A 168 12.76 12.52 -5.19
N ASN A 169 11.89 12.28 -6.18
CA ASN A 169 11.07 13.31 -6.81
C ASN A 169 9.89 13.73 -5.92
N TRP A 170 9.54 12.94 -4.92
CA TRP A 170 8.53 13.33 -3.95
C TRP A 170 9.10 14.36 -2.97
N ARG A 171 8.45 15.53 -2.92
CA ARG A 171 8.83 16.64 -2.04
C ARG A 171 8.45 16.38 -0.59
N ARG A 172 7.34 16.99 -0.14
CA ARG A 172 6.83 16.88 1.25
C ARG A 172 5.96 15.64 1.45
N PHE A 173 5.20 15.25 0.44
CA PHE A 173 4.31 14.10 0.49
C PHE A 173 4.58 13.24 -0.75
N PRO A 174 4.32 11.93 -0.66
CA PRO A 174 4.40 11.08 -1.83
C PRO A 174 3.34 11.47 -2.87
N GLY A 175 3.59 11.13 -4.13
CA GLY A 175 2.66 11.35 -5.23
C GLY A 175 1.50 10.35 -5.27
N ARG A 176 0.80 10.31 -6.41
CA ARG A 176 -0.31 9.38 -6.67
C ARG A 176 0.11 8.08 -7.33
N THR A 177 1.30 8.05 -7.92
CA THR A 177 1.85 6.89 -8.64
C THR A 177 2.99 6.30 -7.85
N TRP A 178 3.04 4.98 -7.74
CA TRP A 178 4.20 4.28 -7.21
C TRP A 178 5.42 4.43 -8.14
N ARG A 179 6.59 4.12 -7.61
CA ARG A 179 7.84 4.19 -8.36
C ARG A 179 7.85 3.21 -9.55
N HIS A 180 7.36 1.99 -9.36
CA HIS A 180 7.30 0.99 -10.42
C HIS A 180 6.43 1.40 -11.61
N GLU A 181 5.38 2.18 -11.39
CA GLU A 181 4.50 2.68 -12.47
C GLU A 181 5.22 3.60 -13.44
N ASN A 182 6.33 4.21 -13.02
CA ASN A 182 7.15 5.08 -13.86
C ASN A 182 8.41 4.37 -14.40
N SER A 183 8.55 3.07 -14.17
CA SER A 183 9.75 2.31 -14.56
C SER A 183 9.60 1.70 -15.95
N VAL A 184 10.68 1.74 -16.73
CA VAL A 184 10.79 1.06 -18.03
C VAL A 184 12.06 0.20 -18.01
N PRO A 185 11.98 -1.13 -18.24
CA PRO A 185 10.78 -1.91 -18.58
C PRO A 185 9.85 -2.16 -17.38
N ASP A 186 8.60 -2.56 -17.67
CA ASP A 186 7.62 -2.94 -16.64
C ASP A 186 8.16 -4.13 -15.82
N PRO A 187 8.31 -3.99 -14.49
CA PRO A 187 8.87 -5.04 -13.64
C PRO A 187 8.04 -6.34 -13.65
N VAL A 188 6.72 -6.25 -13.83
CA VAL A 188 5.86 -7.44 -13.91
C VAL A 188 6.17 -8.20 -15.21
N ALA A 189 6.36 -7.50 -16.32
CA ALA A 189 6.75 -8.10 -17.59
C ALA A 189 8.18 -8.70 -17.54
N GLU A 190 9.10 -8.03 -16.84
CA GLU A 190 10.46 -8.55 -16.65
C GLU A 190 10.47 -9.84 -15.82
N PHE A 191 9.63 -9.94 -14.79
CA PHE A 191 9.46 -11.17 -13.99
C PHE A 191 9.07 -12.36 -14.86
N TYR A 192 8.06 -12.19 -15.73
CA TYR A 192 7.61 -13.24 -16.64
C TYR A 192 8.72 -13.63 -17.62
N THR A 193 9.47 -12.67 -18.15
CA THR A 193 10.62 -12.96 -19.04
C THR A 193 11.65 -13.82 -18.30
N LYS A 194 12.02 -13.45 -17.08
CA LYS A 194 13.01 -14.19 -16.27
C LYS A 194 12.53 -15.62 -15.92
N ILE A 195 11.27 -15.79 -15.54
CA ILE A 195 10.71 -17.14 -15.27
C ILE A 195 10.68 -17.98 -16.55
N ARG A 196 10.17 -17.40 -17.64
CA ARG A 196 10.03 -18.09 -18.92
C ARG A 196 11.37 -18.55 -19.47
N THR A 197 12.40 -17.70 -19.42
CA THR A 197 13.76 -18.07 -19.86
C THR A 197 14.31 -19.24 -19.04
N ARG A 198 14.19 -19.20 -17.71
CA ARG A 198 14.64 -20.30 -16.84
C ARG A 198 13.92 -21.61 -17.11
N LEU A 199 12.61 -21.57 -17.36
CA LEU A 199 11.84 -22.76 -17.70
C LEU A 199 12.24 -23.34 -19.06
N TYR A 200 12.51 -22.48 -20.05
CA TYR A 200 13.02 -22.96 -21.34
C TYR A 200 14.42 -23.58 -21.21
N GLU A 201 15.34 -22.96 -20.47
CA GLU A 201 16.68 -23.49 -20.21
C GLU A 201 16.62 -24.88 -19.55
N GLN A 202 15.69 -25.08 -18.60
CA GLN A 202 15.48 -26.37 -17.93
C GLN A 202 14.84 -27.43 -18.82
N LEU A 203 14.05 -27.05 -19.83
CA LEU A 203 13.40 -27.99 -20.76
C LEU A 203 14.26 -28.30 -21.99
N SER A 204 15.24 -27.44 -22.29
CA SER A 204 16.21 -27.62 -23.39
C SER A 204 17.49 -28.38 -23.00
N SER A 205 17.60 -28.78 -21.73
CA SER A 205 18.74 -29.50 -21.15
C SER A 205 18.35 -30.91 -20.73
#